data_AF-A0AAV7K5S8-F1
#
_entry.id   AF-A0AAV7K5S8-F1
#
_cell.length_a   1.000
_cell.length_b   1.000
_cell.length_c   1.000
_cell.angle_alpha   90.00
_cell.angle_beta   90.00
_cell.angle_gamma   90.00
#
_symmetry.space_group_name_H-M   'P 1'
#
loop_
_entity.id
_entity.type
_entity.pdbx_description
1 polymer ?
#
loop_
_entity_poly.entity_id
_entity_poly.type
_entity_poly.pdbx_seq_one_letter_code
_entity_poly.pdbx_strand_id
1 'polypeptide(L)'
;MAQDIDRELWRLGFSLDDILQLDIPSLNKEINRKSLSHEEGKQIKEFRKKYKKREYARRRHRETVQVIEQLEQEKVYLRKNLEEMEYQVRVLKHQRKLLQDVGYYK
;
A
#
# COMPACT_ATOMS: atom_id res chain seq x y z
N MET A 1 -10.48 17.67 -14.11
CA MET A 1 -9.85 17.82 -12.78
C MET A 1 -8.34 17.68 -12.77
N ALA A 2 -7.72 16.58 -13.26
CA ALA A 2 -6.24 16.51 -13.36
C ALA A 2 -5.71 17.33 -14.55
N GLN A 3 -6.43 17.30 -15.68
CA GLN A 3 -6.12 18.09 -16.87
C GLN A 3 -6.16 19.61 -16.63
N ASP A 4 -6.94 20.08 -15.66
CA ASP A 4 -7.05 21.51 -15.35
C ASP A 4 -5.81 22.00 -14.59
N ILE A 5 -5.29 21.18 -13.67
CA ILE A 5 -4.09 21.53 -12.90
C ILE A 5 -2.84 21.49 -13.78
N ASP A 6 -2.72 20.51 -14.69
CA ASP A 6 -1.56 20.44 -15.60
C ASP A 6 -1.56 21.61 -16.59
N ARG A 7 -2.73 22.07 -17.04
CA ARG A 7 -2.87 23.30 -17.86
C ARG A 7 -2.49 24.55 -17.09
N GLU A 8 -2.90 24.68 -15.83
CA GLU A 8 -2.52 25.81 -14.98
C GLU A 8 -1.03 25.81 -14.62
N LEU A 9 -0.46 24.65 -14.31
CA LEU A 9 0.99 24.52 -14.07
C LEU A 9 1.79 24.88 -15.33
N TRP A 10 1.36 24.41 -16.51
CA TRP A 10 1.97 24.78 -17.79
C TRP A 10 1.89 26.29 -18.05
N ARG A 11 0.75 26.92 -17.74
CA ARG A 11 0.58 28.39 -17.84
C ARG A 11 1.54 29.14 -16.91
N LEU A 12 1.79 28.62 -15.72
CA LEU A 12 2.76 29.15 -14.75
C LEU A 12 4.21 28.74 -15.06
N GLY A 13 4.43 27.97 -16.14
CA GLY A 13 5.73 27.51 -16.60
C GLY A 13 6.33 26.38 -15.74
N PHE A 14 5.54 25.68 -14.93
CA PHE A 14 5.98 24.52 -14.14
C PHE A 14 5.48 23.21 -14.74
N SER A 15 6.31 22.17 -14.66
CA SER A 15 5.83 20.80 -14.82
C SER A 15 5.37 20.22 -13.47
N LEU A 16 4.56 19.18 -13.54
CA LEU A 16 4.18 18.40 -12.35
C LEU A 16 5.42 17.82 -11.65
N ASP A 17 6.44 17.41 -12.41
CA ASP A 17 7.68 16.87 -11.86
C ASP A 17 8.49 17.92 -11.11
N ASP A 18 8.58 19.14 -11.63
CA ASP A 18 9.29 20.25 -10.97
C ASP A 18 8.74 20.50 -9.58
N ILE A 19 7.41 20.56 -9.44
CA ILE A 19 6.78 20.87 -8.17
C ILE A 19 6.85 19.69 -7.18
N LEU A 20 6.97 18.45 -7.68
CA LEU A 20 7.00 17.26 -6.84
C LEU A 20 8.41 16.92 -6.34
N GLN A 21 9.41 17.03 -7.22
CA GLN A 21 10.79 16.61 -6.97
C GLN A 21 11.62 17.66 -6.23
N LEU A 22 11.46 18.95 -6.54
CA LEU A 22 12.22 20.02 -5.88
C LEU A 22 11.88 20.10 -4.40
N ASP A 23 12.83 20.28 -3.50
CA ASP A 23 12.56 20.65 -2.12
C ASP A 23 11.92 22.05 -2.03
N ILE A 24 11.30 22.40 -0.89
CA ILE A 24 10.60 23.69 -0.75
C ILE A 24 11.52 24.89 -1.01
N PRO A 25 12.77 24.94 -0.51
CA PRO A 25 13.73 25.99 -0.85
C PRO A 25 13.98 26.13 -2.35
N SER A 26 14.23 25.04 -3.07
CA SER A 26 14.49 25.09 -4.52
C SER A 26 13.24 25.48 -5.30
N LEU A 27 12.07 25.02 -4.88
CA LEU A 27 10.79 25.43 -5.47
C LEU A 27 10.55 26.94 -5.30
N ASN A 28 10.85 27.51 -4.13
CA ASN A 28 10.73 28.95 -3.91
C ASN A 28 11.72 29.75 -4.78
N LYS A 29 12.96 29.26 -4.95
CA LYS A 29 13.93 29.88 -5.86
C LYS A 29 13.41 29.93 -7.29
N GLU A 30 12.79 28.84 -7.75
CA GLU A 30 12.28 28.75 -9.11
C GLU A 30 11.02 29.62 -9.34
N ILE A 31 10.14 29.71 -8.33
CA ILE A 31 9.00 30.65 -8.33
C ILE A 31 9.52 32.09 -8.47
N ASN A 32 10.54 32.45 -7.69
CA ASN A 32 11.14 33.80 -7.73
C ASN A 32 11.85 34.07 -9.06
N ARG A 33 12.57 33.08 -9.61
CA ARG A 33 13.26 33.18 -10.89
C ARG A 33 12.31 33.47 -12.05
N LYS A 34 11.10 32.90 -12.00
CA LYS A 34 10.03 33.11 -12.99
C LYS A 34 9.20 34.37 -12.72
N SER A 35 9.56 35.16 -11.71
CA SER A 35 8.89 36.41 -11.34
C SER A 35 7.39 36.24 -11.09
N LEU A 36 6.98 35.07 -10.57
CA LEU A 36 5.59 34.80 -10.24
C LEU A 36 5.14 35.64 -9.06
N SER A 37 3.86 36.03 -9.08
CA SER A 37 3.22 36.72 -7.97
C SER A 37 3.12 35.82 -6.73
N HIS A 38 2.89 36.45 -5.57
CA HIS A 38 2.69 35.72 -4.32
C HIS A 38 1.52 34.71 -4.42
N GLU A 39 0.43 35.08 -5.09
CA GLU A 39 -0.75 34.22 -5.22
C GLU A 39 -0.49 33.03 -6.16
N GLU A 40 0.23 33.23 -7.26
CA GLU A 40 0.65 32.15 -8.16
C GLU A 40 1.63 31.19 -7.46
N GLY A 41 2.58 31.73 -6.68
CA GLY A 41 3.48 30.92 -5.87
C GLY A 41 2.75 30.11 -4.79
N LYS A 42 1.68 30.65 -4.22
CA LYS A 42 0.80 29.95 -3.28
C LYS A 42 0.02 28.84 -3.97
N GLN A 43 -0.55 29.10 -5.15
CA GLN A 43 -1.26 28.09 -5.95
C GLN A 43 -0.36 26.90 -6.29
N ILE A 44 0.88 27.14 -6.72
CA ILE A 44 1.87 26.08 -7.00
C ILE A 44 2.10 25.18 -5.77
N LYS A 45 2.22 25.77 -4.58
CA LYS A 45 2.38 25.04 -3.32
C LYS A 45 1.13 24.24 -2.96
N GLU A 46 -0.06 24.77 -3.22
CA GLU A 46 -1.32 24.06 -3.01
C GLU A 46 -1.47 22.87 -3.96
N PHE A 47 -1.13 23.03 -5.24
CA PHE A 47 -1.09 21.91 -6.20
C PHE A 47 -0.14 20.82 -5.73
N ARG A 48 1.09 21.20 -5.34
CA ARG A 48 2.07 20.26 -4.79
C ARG A 48 1.51 19.49 -3.59
N LYS A 49 0.91 20.20 -2.62
CA LYS A 49 0.32 19.58 -1.42
C LYS A 49 -0.78 18.59 -1.79
N LYS A 50 -1.68 18.97 -2.71
CA LYS A 50 -2.80 18.12 -3.17
C LYS A 50 -2.28 16.84 -3.84
N TYR A 51 -1.29 16.96 -4.71
CA TYR A 51 -0.68 15.81 -5.39
C TYR A 51 0.07 14.89 -4.42
N LYS A 52 0.93 15.44 -3.55
CA LYS A 52 1.62 14.65 -2.52
C LYS A 52 0.62 13.90 -1.66
N LYS A 53 -0.44 14.56 -1.16
CA LYS A 53 -1.51 13.92 -0.37
C LYS A 53 -2.16 12.75 -1.13
N ARG A 54 -2.46 12.94 -2.42
CA ARG A 54 -3.03 11.89 -3.26
C ARG A 54 -2.07 10.71 -3.43
N GLU A 55 -0.79 10.98 -3.63
CA GLU A 55 0.22 9.94 -3.78
C GLU A 55 0.46 9.17 -2.47
N TYR A 56 0.47 9.87 -1.32
CA TYR A 56 0.48 9.21 -0.01
C TYR A 56 -0.75 8.31 0.18
N ALA A 57 -1.95 8.78 -0.19
CA ALA A 57 -3.16 7.97 -0.11
C ALA A 57 -3.08 6.73 -1.01
N ARG A 58 -2.58 6.86 -2.25
CA ARG A 58 -2.35 5.72 -3.16
C ARG A 58 -1.31 4.75 -2.61
N ARG A 59 -0.20 5.25 -2.06
CA ARG A 59 0.83 4.41 -1.45
C ARG A 59 0.26 3.63 -0.27
N ARG A 60 -0.44 4.32 0.65
CA ARG A 60 -1.10 3.67 1.80
C ARG A 60 -2.11 2.63 1.35
N HIS A 61 -2.92 2.93 0.34
CA HIS A 61 -3.85 1.96 -0.22
C HIS A 61 -3.15 0.72 -0.77
N ARG A 62 -2.06 0.88 -1.54
CA ARG A 62 -1.25 -0.24 -2.03
C ARG A 62 -0.65 -1.07 -0.90
N GLU A 63 -0.09 -0.42 0.12
CA GLU A 63 0.42 -1.10 1.32
C GLU A 63 -0.68 -1.91 2.01
N THR A 64 -1.87 -1.33 2.18
CA THR A 64 -3.01 -2.02 2.79
C THR A 64 -3.47 -3.22 1.96
N VAL A 65 -3.57 -3.07 0.63
CA VAL A 65 -3.95 -4.19 -0.27
C VAL A 65 -2.92 -5.33 -0.17
N GLN A 66 -1.62 -5.01 -0.19
CA GLN A 66 -0.57 -6.02 -0.04
C GLN A 66 -0.68 -6.78 1.30
N VAL A 67 -0.95 -6.08 2.40
CA VAL A 67 -1.15 -6.72 3.71
C VAL A 67 -2.38 -7.62 3.71
N ILE A 68 -3.49 -7.19 3.09
CA ILE A 68 -4.69 -8.02 2.97
C ILE A 68 -4.40 -9.30 2.18
N GLU A 69 -3.74 -9.18 1.02
CA GLU A 69 -3.37 -10.33 0.19
C GLU A 69 -2.47 -11.30 0.95
N GLN A 70 -1.50 -10.81 1.72
CA GLN A 70 -0.64 -11.64 2.58
C GLN A 70 -1.45 -12.39 3.63
N LEU A 71 -2.36 -11.72 4.34
CA LEU A 71 -3.21 -12.35 5.36
C LEU A 71 -4.16 -13.38 4.75
N GLU A 72 -4.67 -13.15 3.55
CA GLU A 72 -5.49 -14.14 2.84
C GLU A 72 -4.69 -15.38 2.46
N GLN A 73 -3.46 -15.22 1.98
CA GLN A 73 -2.56 -16.34 1.69
C GLN A 73 -2.22 -17.12 2.97
N GLU A 74 -1.90 -16.44 4.07
CA GLU A 74 -1.61 -17.07 5.35
C GLU A 74 -2.82 -17.84 5.88
N LYS A 75 -4.03 -17.27 5.77
CA LYS A 75 -5.28 -17.95 6.13
C LYS A 75 -5.48 -19.24 5.34
N VAL A 76 -5.23 -19.23 4.03
CA VAL A 76 -5.33 -20.43 3.19
C VAL A 76 -4.28 -21.47 3.61
N TYR A 77 -3.05 -21.05 3.88
CA TYR A 77 -1.99 -21.92 4.36
C TYR A 77 -2.35 -22.59 5.70
N LEU A 78 -2.78 -21.80 6.69
CA LEU A 78 -3.18 -22.32 8.00
C LEU A 78 -4.37 -23.28 7.92
N ARG A 79 -5.33 -23.04 7.01
CA ARG A 79 -6.45 -23.97 6.78
C ARG A 79 -5.97 -25.33 6.28
N LYS A 80 -5.05 -25.37 5.31
CA LYS A 80 -4.48 -26.62 4.81
C LYS A 80 -3.76 -27.39 5.91
N ASN A 81 -2.96 -26.69 6.72
CA ASN A 81 -2.27 -27.32 7.85
C ASN A 81 -3.25 -27.88 8.88
N LEU A 82 -4.34 -27.17 9.17
CA LEU A 82 -5.38 -27.66 10.07
C LEU A 82 -6.02 -28.95 9.54
N GLU A 83 -6.40 -28.97 8.25
CA GLU A 83 -6.97 -30.16 7.60
C GLU A 83 -6.02 -31.37 7.67
N GLU A 84 -4.73 -31.14 7.45
CA GLU A 84 -3.70 -32.19 7.57
C GLU A 84 -3.59 -32.71 9.02
N MET A 85 -3.54 -31.81 10.00
CA MET A 85 -3.50 -32.19 11.42
C MET A 85 -4.76 -32.96 11.84
N GLU A 86 -5.95 -32.53 11.40
CA GLU A 86 -7.21 -33.24 11.67
C GLU A 86 -7.20 -34.66 11.08
N TYR A 87 -6.66 -34.82 9.87
CA TYR A 87 -6.46 -36.13 9.26
C TYR A 87 -5.50 -37.00 10.07
N GLN A 88 -4.33 -36.48 10.46
CA GLN A 88 -3.35 -37.20 11.28
C GLN A 88 -3.97 -37.64 12.62
N VAL A 89 -4.72 -36.75 13.29
CA VAL A 89 -5.44 -37.09 14.53
C VAL A 89 -6.45 -38.22 14.30
N ARG A 90 -7.17 -38.22 13.19
CA ARG A 90 -8.11 -39.29 12.84
C ARG A 90 -7.40 -40.63 12.66
N VAL A 91 -6.27 -40.64 11.95
CA VAL A 91 -5.44 -41.84 11.75
C VAL A 91 -4.93 -42.37 13.09
N LEU A 92 -4.38 -41.49 13.95
CA LEU A 92 -3.88 -41.88 15.26
C LEU A 92 -4.99 -42.43 16.16
N LYS A 93 -6.19 -41.84 16.15
CA LYS A 93 -7.36 -42.37 16.87
C LYS A 93 -7.73 -43.77 16.39
N HIS A 94 -7.66 -44.02 15.09
CA HIS A 94 -7.92 -45.34 14.51
C HIS A 94 -6.85 -46.36 14.91
N GLN A 95 -5.56 -46.01 14.77
CA GLN A 95 -4.44 -46.86 15.18
C GLN A 95 -4.50 -47.21 16.67
N ARG A 96 -4.82 -46.22 17.51
CA ARG A 96 -5.02 -46.43 18.95
C ARG A 96 -6.09 -47.49 19.22
N LYS A 97 -7.23 -47.42 18.54
CA LYS A 97 -8.30 -48.42 18.67
C LYS A 97 -7.82 -49.83 18.30
N LEU A 98 -7.13 -49.96 17.16
CA LEU A 98 -6.58 -51.25 16.73
C LEU A 98 -5.65 -51.85 17.79
N LEU A 99 -4.78 -51.03 18.40
CA LEU A 99 -3.87 -51.48 19.46
C LEU A 99 -4.59 -51.91 20.75
N GLN A 100 -5.69 -51.23 21.11
CA GLN A 100 -6.55 -51.66 22.22
C GLN A 100 -7.24 -52.98 21.92
N ASP A 101 -7.77 -53.13 20.70
CA ASP A 101 -8.51 -54.33 20.28
C ASP A 101 -7.60 -55.58 20.28
N VAL A 102 -6.30 -55.44 20.01
CA VAL A 102 -5.31 -56.55 20.08
C VAL A 102 -4.67 -56.74 21.46
N GLY A 103 -5.09 -55.99 22.49
CA GLY A 103 -4.60 -56.15 23.86
C GLY A 103 -3.16 -55.67 24.11
N TYR A 104 -2.59 -54.87 23.20
CA TYR A 104 -1.21 -54.39 23.29
C TYR A 104 -1.03 -53.28 24.34
N TYR A 105 -2.09 -52.53 24.65
CA TYR A 105 -2.12 -51.56 25.74
C TYR A 105 -3.54 -51.44 26.34
N LYS A 106 -3.66 -51.20 27.66
CA LYS A 106 -4.94 -50.97 28.35
C LYS A 106 -5.32 -49.49 28.33
#